data_AF-A0A2E3HUV1-F1
#
_entry.id   AF-A0A2E3HUV1-F1
#
_cell.length_a   1.000
_cell.length_b   1.000
_cell.length_c   1.000
_cell.angle_alpha   90.00
_cell.angle_beta   90.00
_cell.angle_gamma   90.00
#
_symmetry.space_group_name_H-M   'P 1'
#
loop_
_entity.id
_entity.type
_entity.pdbx_description
1 polymer ?
#
loop_
_entity_poly.entity_id
_entity_poly.type
_entity_poly.pdbx_seq_one_letter_code
_entity_poly.pdbx_strand_id
1 'polypeptide(L)'
;MSTNARNYLGYVQECLNVLMEYGTDRYGPKHVPILVSILDVESRDCPQNPKPLDEQWRVQRRGRRNPAGANMLMDMSTLKTMRLMSSLTGNINTADFAHQYMDYYMRHLVDQKGLFWWGWHRHYDVYKDEMDGHGGNVHELHAMNCVAWHTLWEINPEAVQKAIEAIWEWHVIDKETGEIDRHDSGKPGCDFSMSSGAFIYAFTFMHSCSGNKVWQDRARLLATYYWNRRNKDTDLFPDRPNAGSDRFDGSHFVTAIVGLHCHALLKSYALSGDRLLRDYAIAYLTAYAKFGFDPESGKFWGSLNLDGSPVYGPRIKEGYESQEPRGHLDFWGPYVCGYQYPIYAAQAYTYAYNLTEEEEFLTTAKRFADYIRNHPPTQGCLVESWYQDYALQYAKHGTYAGKQGRSISFLIHLYVMTKDIEYLDLANNMADEAVAKLYYHGLFRGHPAKPYYEATDGVGFLLYSFLQLSQVLKNPQNILEKREIMLNQGGTRDTIVDLDNW
;
A
#
# COMPACT_ATOMS: atom_id res chain seq x y z
N MET A 1 31.14 20.04 3.74
CA MET A 1 32.19 19.26 3.06
C MET A 1 31.50 18.31 2.08
N SER A 2 31.92 18.35 0.80
CA SER A 2 31.58 17.45 -0.33
C SER A 2 30.10 17.32 -0.72
N THR A 3 29.49 18.17 -1.56
CA THR A 3 29.53 18.15 -3.04
C THR A 3 29.57 16.77 -3.72
N ASN A 4 28.79 15.81 -3.22
CA ASN A 4 27.98 14.96 -4.11
C ASN A 4 26.55 15.44 -3.93
N ALA A 5 25.95 16.08 -4.94
CA ALA A 5 24.50 16.28 -4.91
C ALA A 5 23.88 14.87 -4.82
N ARG A 6 23.22 14.56 -3.70
CA ARG A 6 22.56 13.27 -3.46
C ARG A 6 21.62 13.00 -4.64
N ASN A 7 21.97 12.03 -5.47
CA ASN A 7 21.31 11.82 -6.75
C ASN A 7 20.21 10.75 -6.65
N TYR A 8 19.24 10.95 -5.76
CA TYR A 8 18.09 10.04 -5.63
C TYR A 8 17.33 9.89 -6.96
N LEU A 9 17.18 10.99 -7.71
CA LEU A 9 16.64 10.98 -9.06
C LEU A 9 17.42 10.03 -9.99
N GLY A 10 18.75 10.08 -9.96
CA GLY A 10 19.61 9.21 -10.74
C GLY A 10 19.48 7.73 -10.38
N TYR A 11 19.43 7.39 -9.10
CA TYR A 11 19.18 6.01 -8.66
C TYR A 11 17.83 5.48 -9.16
N VAL A 12 16.78 6.30 -9.11
CA VAL A 12 15.47 5.93 -9.65
C VAL A 12 15.54 5.78 -11.17
N GLN A 13 16.18 6.70 -11.89
CA GLN A 13 16.34 6.61 -13.35
C GLN A 13 17.03 5.32 -13.76
N GLU A 14 18.15 4.98 -13.12
CA GLU A 14 18.93 3.78 -13.42
C GLU A 14 18.09 2.52 -13.16
N CYS A 15 17.37 2.46 -12.03
CA CYS A 15 16.50 1.35 -11.70
C CYS A 15 15.36 1.16 -12.71
N LEU A 16 14.68 2.24 -13.09
CA LEU A 16 13.60 2.15 -14.07
C LEU A 16 14.12 1.76 -15.45
N ASN A 17 15.30 2.25 -15.85
CA ASN A 17 15.94 1.84 -17.11
C ASN A 17 16.26 0.34 -17.12
N VAL A 18 16.86 -0.16 -16.04
CA VAL A 18 17.19 -1.60 -15.91
C VAL A 18 15.91 -2.45 -15.89
N LEU A 19 14.83 -1.99 -15.26
CA LEU A 19 13.54 -2.69 -15.30
C LEU A 19 12.91 -2.69 -16.69
N MET A 20 12.99 -1.59 -17.45
CA MET A 20 12.47 -1.57 -18.83
C MET A 20 13.32 -2.41 -19.80
N GLU A 21 14.62 -2.55 -19.56
CA GLU A 21 15.54 -3.32 -20.40
C GLU A 21 15.54 -4.81 -20.05
N TYR A 22 15.58 -5.13 -18.75
CA TYR A 22 15.76 -6.50 -18.25
C TYR A 22 14.62 -6.99 -17.35
N GLY A 23 13.67 -6.13 -16.98
CA GLY A 23 12.53 -6.53 -16.16
C GLY A 23 11.32 -6.99 -16.97
N THR A 24 11.36 -6.95 -18.30
CA THR A 24 10.19 -7.27 -19.13
C THR A 24 10.03 -8.77 -19.39
N ASP A 25 8.81 -9.16 -19.77
CA ASP A 25 8.54 -10.48 -20.33
C ASP A 25 9.30 -10.71 -21.65
N ARG A 26 10.19 -11.71 -21.62
CA ARG A 26 11.01 -12.17 -22.75
C ARG A 26 11.32 -13.68 -22.67
N TYR A 27 10.48 -14.45 -21.96
CA TYR A 27 10.83 -15.80 -21.54
C TYR A 27 10.05 -16.87 -22.32
N GLY A 28 8.75 -16.65 -22.51
CA GLY A 28 7.86 -17.52 -23.27
C GLY A 28 7.86 -17.20 -24.77
N PRO A 29 7.02 -17.91 -25.55
CA PRO A 29 6.79 -17.60 -26.96
C PRO A 29 6.29 -16.17 -27.24
N LYS A 30 5.56 -15.55 -26.30
CA LYS A 30 5.13 -14.15 -26.38
C LYS A 30 6.06 -13.29 -25.56
N HIS A 31 6.44 -12.13 -26.11
CA HIS A 31 7.19 -11.11 -25.39
C HIS A 31 6.32 -9.84 -25.35
N VAL A 32 5.79 -9.51 -24.17
CA VAL A 32 4.78 -8.46 -24.02
C VAL A 32 5.27 -7.37 -23.07
N PRO A 33 4.74 -6.13 -23.13
CA PRO A 33 5.32 -4.99 -22.43
C PRO A 33 4.94 -4.94 -20.94
N ILE A 34 5.11 -6.05 -20.21
CA ILE A 34 4.84 -6.17 -18.78
C ILE A 34 6.12 -6.53 -18.02
N LEU A 35 6.18 -6.13 -16.75
CA LEU A 35 7.30 -6.41 -15.85
C LEU A 35 7.08 -7.74 -15.14
N VAL A 36 8.17 -8.48 -14.94
CA VAL A 36 8.18 -9.62 -14.03
C VAL A 36 8.15 -9.14 -12.57
N SER A 37 7.42 -9.87 -11.74
CA SER A 37 7.26 -9.57 -10.31
C SER A 37 8.57 -9.78 -9.55
N ILE A 38 9.47 -10.64 -10.07
CA ILE A 38 10.76 -10.98 -9.45
C ILE A 38 11.85 -10.92 -10.53
N LEU A 39 12.90 -10.17 -10.26
CA LEU A 39 14.08 -10.07 -11.12
C LEU A 39 15.35 -10.27 -10.28
N ASP A 40 16.20 -11.21 -10.67
CA ASP A 40 17.51 -11.42 -10.03
C ASP A 40 18.44 -10.25 -10.31
N VAL A 41 19.02 -9.67 -9.26
CA VAL A 41 19.81 -8.45 -9.38
C VAL A 41 21.20 -8.68 -10.00
N GLU A 42 21.66 -9.93 -10.04
CA GLU A 42 22.92 -10.29 -10.69
C GLU A 42 22.69 -10.78 -12.11
N SER A 43 21.86 -11.82 -12.29
CA SER A 43 21.67 -12.43 -13.61
C SER A 43 20.79 -11.60 -14.53
N ARG A 44 19.98 -10.68 -13.96
CA ARG A 44 18.96 -9.91 -14.67
C ARG A 44 17.88 -10.78 -15.30
N ASP A 45 17.62 -11.96 -14.74
CA ASP A 45 16.56 -12.85 -15.22
C ASP A 45 15.47 -13.04 -14.19
N CYS A 46 14.27 -13.35 -14.67
CA CYS A 46 13.13 -13.76 -13.87
C CYS A 46 13.28 -15.24 -13.50
N PRO A 47 13.49 -15.59 -12.24
CA PRO A 47 13.57 -17.00 -11.87
C PRO A 47 12.18 -17.66 -11.94
N GLN A 48 12.07 -18.79 -12.65
CA GLN A 48 10.87 -19.65 -12.56
C GLN A 48 10.66 -20.17 -11.14
N ASN A 49 11.76 -20.42 -10.42
CA ASN A 49 11.74 -20.97 -9.06
C ASN A 49 12.69 -20.16 -8.16
N PRO A 50 12.30 -18.96 -7.68
CA PRO A 50 13.12 -18.13 -6.81
C PRO A 50 13.41 -18.84 -5.48
N LYS A 51 14.54 -18.51 -4.83
CA LYS A 51 14.86 -19.05 -3.50
C LYS A 51 13.72 -18.74 -2.50
N PRO A 52 13.31 -19.69 -1.62
CA PRO A 52 12.23 -19.46 -0.66
C PRO A 52 12.48 -18.31 0.32
N LEU A 53 13.70 -18.24 0.88
CA LEU A 53 14.13 -17.16 1.79
C LEU A 53 13.13 -16.93 2.95
N ASP A 54 12.57 -15.73 3.03
CA ASP A 54 11.64 -15.28 4.08
C ASP A 54 10.16 -15.50 3.73
N GLU A 55 9.85 -16.21 2.64
CA GLU A 55 8.50 -16.25 2.08
C GLU A 55 7.43 -16.78 3.05
N GLN A 56 7.79 -17.70 3.94
CA GLN A 56 6.88 -18.26 4.93
C GLN A 56 6.37 -17.20 5.93
N TRP A 57 7.11 -16.11 6.15
CA TRP A 57 6.68 -14.99 7.00
C TRP A 57 6.20 -13.79 6.21
N ARG A 58 6.88 -13.47 5.10
CA ARG A 58 6.54 -12.31 4.26
C ARG A 58 5.17 -12.48 3.61
N VAL A 59 4.98 -13.60 2.90
CA VAL A 59 3.76 -13.85 2.10
C VAL A 59 2.92 -15.02 2.61
N GLN A 60 3.49 -15.93 3.41
CA GLN A 60 2.92 -17.19 3.92
C GLN A 60 2.52 -18.22 2.85
N ARG A 61 2.23 -17.77 1.63
CA ARG A 61 1.92 -18.59 0.47
C ARG A 61 2.85 -18.20 -0.67
N ARG A 62 3.70 -19.11 -1.11
CA ARG A 62 4.69 -18.89 -2.17
C ARG A 62 4.10 -18.20 -3.42
N GLY A 63 2.90 -18.60 -3.83
CA GLY A 63 2.23 -18.05 -5.02
C GLY A 63 1.97 -16.54 -4.96
N ARG A 64 1.93 -15.91 -3.77
CA ARG A 64 1.77 -14.45 -3.61
C ARG A 64 3.03 -13.65 -3.98
N ARG A 65 4.18 -14.31 -4.15
CA ARG A 65 5.39 -13.69 -4.72
C ARG A 65 5.35 -13.64 -6.24
N ASN A 66 4.42 -14.37 -6.89
CA ASN A 66 4.35 -14.57 -8.33
C ASN A 66 5.68 -15.07 -8.95
N PRO A 67 6.22 -16.24 -8.53
CA PRO A 67 7.30 -16.91 -9.27
C PRO A 67 6.95 -17.04 -10.76
N ALA A 68 7.91 -16.79 -11.66
CA ALA A 68 7.65 -16.76 -13.12
C ALA A 68 6.56 -15.76 -13.56
N GLY A 69 6.12 -14.85 -12.69
CA GLY A 69 4.85 -14.15 -12.89
C GLY A 69 4.98 -12.64 -13.05
N ALA A 70 4.02 -12.03 -13.74
CA ALA A 70 3.76 -10.59 -13.80
C ALA A 70 2.41 -10.28 -13.14
N ASN A 71 2.30 -9.19 -12.38
CA ASN A 71 1.07 -8.84 -11.66
C ASN A 71 0.92 -7.33 -11.50
N MET A 72 0.10 -6.73 -12.38
CA MET A 72 -0.07 -5.27 -12.46
C MET A 72 -0.46 -4.64 -11.12
N LEU A 73 -1.22 -5.34 -10.28
CA LEU A 73 -1.62 -4.77 -8.98
C LEU A 73 -0.38 -4.53 -8.11
N MET A 74 0.55 -5.48 -8.07
CA MET A 74 1.81 -5.36 -7.31
C MET A 74 2.76 -4.30 -7.89
N ASP A 75 2.69 -4.10 -9.22
CA ASP A 75 3.52 -3.12 -9.93
C ASP A 75 2.96 -1.70 -9.93
N MET A 76 1.75 -1.46 -9.40
CA MET A 76 1.08 -0.15 -9.45
C MET A 76 1.96 1.01 -8.97
N SER A 77 2.67 0.82 -7.86
CA SER A 77 3.58 1.85 -7.32
C SER A 77 4.78 2.10 -8.23
N THR A 78 5.31 1.07 -8.89
CA THR A 78 6.39 1.19 -9.89
C THR A 78 5.88 1.93 -11.13
N LEU A 79 4.69 1.59 -11.63
CA LEU A 79 4.10 2.24 -12.79
C LEU A 79 3.73 3.72 -12.51
N LYS A 80 3.21 4.03 -11.32
CA LYS A 80 3.03 5.42 -10.85
C LYS A 80 4.36 6.18 -10.85
N THR A 81 5.42 5.54 -10.38
CA THR A 81 6.78 6.12 -10.34
C THR A 81 7.34 6.37 -11.74
N MET A 82 7.13 5.45 -12.68
CA MET A 82 7.54 5.62 -14.08
C MET A 82 6.90 6.84 -14.74
N ARG A 83 5.60 7.07 -14.50
CA ARG A 83 4.91 8.27 -14.99
C ARG A 83 5.44 9.54 -14.33
N LEU A 84 5.65 9.53 -13.00
CA LEU A 84 6.24 10.67 -12.29
C LEU A 84 7.65 10.98 -12.78
N MET A 85 8.46 9.97 -13.06
CA MET A 85 9.82 10.14 -13.59
C MET A 85 9.82 10.88 -14.92
N SER A 86 8.88 10.54 -15.80
CA SER A 86 8.71 11.25 -17.07
C SER A 86 8.32 12.71 -16.84
N SER A 87 7.36 12.98 -15.95
CA SER A 87 6.98 14.35 -15.58
C SER A 87 8.14 15.18 -15.01
N LEU A 88 9.10 14.55 -14.33
CA LEU A 88 10.26 15.23 -13.73
C LEU A 88 11.39 15.51 -14.72
N THR A 89 11.59 14.62 -15.69
CA THR A 89 12.74 14.67 -16.60
C THR A 89 12.39 15.21 -17.98
N GLY A 90 11.10 15.20 -18.35
CA GLY A 90 10.64 15.44 -19.72
C GLY A 90 10.92 14.29 -20.68
N ASN A 91 11.56 13.21 -20.22
CA ASN A 91 11.76 11.99 -21.01
C ASN A 91 10.48 11.14 -20.96
N ILE A 92 9.85 10.91 -22.10
CA ILE A 92 8.56 10.21 -22.18
C ILE A 92 8.67 8.69 -22.01
N ASN A 93 9.86 8.10 -22.21
CA ASN A 93 10.05 6.66 -22.33
C ASN A 93 9.44 5.85 -21.16
N THR A 94 9.60 6.31 -19.91
CA THR A 94 9.05 5.61 -18.74
C THR A 94 7.53 5.71 -18.68
N ALA A 95 6.94 6.85 -19.03
CA ALA A 95 5.48 7.00 -19.09
C ALA A 95 4.88 6.18 -20.24
N ASP A 96 5.53 6.15 -21.40
CA ASP A 96 5.10 5.35 -22.55
C ASP A 96 5.15 3.85 -22.25
N PHE A 97 6.20 3.38 -21.57
CA PHE A 97 6.26 1.99 -21.10
C PHE A 97 5.13 1.68 -20.11
N ALA A 98 4.93 2.53 -19.11
CA ALA A 98 3.85 2.34 -18.14
C ALA A 98 2.46 2.34 -18.81
N HIS A 99 2.25 3.18 -19.82
CA HIS A 99 1.03 3.19 -20.63
C HIS A 99 0.84 1.86 -21.37
N GLN A 100 1.86 1.39 -22.10
CA GLN A 100 1.82 0.12 -22.84
C GLN A 100 1.57 -1.08 -21.92
N TYR A 101 2.21 -1.11 -20.75
CA TYR A 101 1.96 -2.11 -19.72
C TYR A 101 0.48 -2.14 -19.34
N MET A 102 -0.05 -1.01 -18.88
CA MET A 102 -1.41 -0.93 -18.36
C MET A 102 -2.46 -1.24 -19.43
N ASP A 103 -2.27 -0.71 -20.65
CA ASP A 103 -3.15 -0.98 -21.78
C ASP A 103 -3.15 -2.47 -22.14
N TYR A 104 -1.98 -3.10 -22.21
CA TYR A 104 -1.86 -4.54 -22.49
C TYR A 104 -2.63 -5.37 -21.47
N TYR A 105 -2.44 -5.09 -20.18
CA TYR A 105 -3.12 -5.82 -19.10
C TYR A 105 -4.64 -5.70 -19.21
N MET A 106 -5.15 -4.48 -19.41
CA MET A 106 -6.59 -4.23 -19.52
C MET A 106 -7.25 -4.79 -20.78
N ARG A 107 -6.47 -5.09 -21.83
CA ARG A 107 -6.97 -5.70 -23.07
C ARG A 107 -6.86 -7.21 -23.11
N HIS A 108 -5.82 -7.76 -22.49
CA HIS A 108 -5.43 -9.16 -22.71
C HIS A 108 -5.43 -10.01 -21.44
N LEU A 109 -5.30 -9.40 -20.26
CA LEU A 109 -5.22 -10.09 -18.98
C LEU A 109 -6.45 -9.75 -18.13
N VAL A 110 -7.60 -10.20 -18.64
CA VAL A 110 -8.94 -9.97 -18.07
C VAL A 110 -9.73 -11.28 -18.14
N ASP A 111 -10.43 -11.64 -17.07
CA ASP A 111 -11.27 -12.84 -17.04
C ASP A 111 -12.64 -12.62 -17.71
N GLN A 112 -13.43 -13.70 -17.83
CA GLN A 112 -14.77 -13.64 -18.44
C GLN A 112 -15.78 -12.77 -17.66
N LYS A 113 -15.51 -12.41 -16.41
CA LYS A 113 -16.35 -11.51 -15.61
C LYS A 113 -16.02 -10.04 -15.88
N GLY A 114 -14.90 -9.75 -16.56
CA GLY A 114 -14.38 -8.41 -16.76
C GLY A 114 -13.41 -7.97 -15.66
N LEU A 115 -13.02 -8.86 -14.74
CA LEU A 115 -12.03 -8.56 -13.70
C LEU A 115 -10.62 -8.72 -14.27
N PHE A 116 -9.74 -7.77 -13.98
CA PHE A 116 -8.34 -7.87 -14.36
C PHE A 116 -7.69 -9.08 -13.69
N TRP A 117 -6.78 -9.75 -14.41
CA TRP A 117 -6.10 -10.96 -13.96
C TRP A 117 -4.95 -10.64 -13.00
N TRP A 118 -5.27 -10.01 -11.87
CA TRP A 118 -4.32 -9.49 -10.88
C TRP A 118 -4.75 -9.87 -9.45
N GLY A 119 -4.02 -9.35 -8.44
CA GLY A 119 -4.37 -9.58 -7.04
C GLY A 119 -3.53 -10.65 -6.38
N TRP A 120 -3.86 -11.02 -5.15
CA TRP A 120 -3.04 -11.95 -4.36
C TRP A 120 -3.05 -13.39 -4.85
N HIS A 121 -3.94 -13.75 -5.76
CA HIS A 121 -4.21 -15.13 -6.18
C HIS A 121 -4.05 -15.36 -7.69
N ARG A 122 -3.73 -14.31 -8.46
CA ARG A 122 -3.60 -14.36 -9.92
C ARG A 122 -2.30 -13.69 -10.36
N HIS A 123 -1.67 -14.23 -11.39
CA HIS A 123 -0.58 -13.59 -12.11
C HIS A 123 -0.57 -14.10 -13.56
N TYR A 124 0.13 -13.39 -14.44
CA TYR A 124 0.45 -13.91 -15.77
C TYR A 124 1.80 -14.62 -15.72
N ASP A 125 1.86 -15.91 -16.06
CA ASP A 125 3.11 -16.68 -16.13
C ASP A 125 3.83 -16.37 -17.44
N VAL A 126 4.99 -15.71 -17.35
CA VAL A 126 5.76 -15.21 -18.49
C VAL A 126 6.53 -16.30 -19.24
N TYR A 127 6.61 -17.52 -18.70
CA TYR A 127 7.24 -18.65 -19.37
C TYR A 127 6.21 -19.50 -20.13
N LYS A 128 5.00 -19.62 -19.57
CA LYS A 128 3.90 -20.37 -20.16
C LYS A 128 3.03 -19.54 -21.11
N ASP A 129 3.09 -18.22 -21.01
CA ASP A 129 2.18 -17.26 -21.65
C ASP A 129 0.71 -17.41 -21.23
N GLU A 130 0.48 -17.74 -19.95
CA GLU A 130 -0.83 -18.13 -19.42
C GLU A 130 -1.29 -17.26 -18.24
N MET A 131 -2.60 -17.06 -18.14
CA MET A 131 -3.26 -16.51 -16.95
C MET A 131 -3.28 -17.58 -15.85
N ASP A 132 -2.27 -17.59 -14.99
CA ASP A 132 -2.06 -18.57 -13.91
C ASP A 132 -2.32 -17.95 -12.52
N GLY A 133 -2.12 -18.72 -11.46
CA GLY A 133 -2.36 -18.26 -10.10
C GLY A 133 -2.25 -19.37 -9.06
N HIS A 134 -2.91 -19.16 -7.94
CA HIS A 134 -3.01 -20.17 -6.89
C HIS A 134 -4.29 -19.98 -6.06
N GLY A 135 -4.68 -21.02 -5.32
CA GLY A 135 -5.89 -20.94 -4.49
C GLY A 135 -7.16 -20.75 -5.33
N GLY A 136 -7.23 -21.41 -6.48
CA GLY A 136 -8.40 -21.36 -7.36
C GLY A 136 -8.51 -20.12 -8.25
N ASN A 137 -7.46 -19.28 -8.30
CA ASN A 137 -7.40 -18.10 -9.16
C ASN A 137 -8.55 -17.11 -8.89
N VAL A 138 -8.94 -16.98 -7.63
CA VAL A 138 -9.92 -15.96 -7.20
C VAL A 138 -9.34 -14.56 -7.39
N HIS A 139 -10.17 -13.60 -7.76
CA HIS A 139 -9.78 -12.19 -7.75
C HIS A 139 -9.78 -11.68 -6.30
N GLU A 140 -8.75 -10.93 -5.92
CA GLU A 140 -8.64 -10.37 -4.56
C GLU A 140 -7.98 -8.98 -4.61
N LEU A 141 -8.75 -7.95 -4.24
CA LEU A 141 -8.22 -6.64 -3.85
C LEU A 141 -8.24 -6.55 -2.32
N HIS A 142 -7.06 -6.75 -1.72
CA HIS A 142 -6.90 -6.84 -0.28
C HIS A 142 -5.51 -6.33 0.09
N ALA A 143 -5.35 -5.66 1.22
CA ALA A 143 -4.08 -4.98 1.61
C ALA A 143 -3.53 -3.97 0.59
N MET A 144 -4.34 -3.61 -0.41
CA MET A 144 -4.02 -2.70 -1.50
C MET A 144 -5.26 -1.86 -1.76
N ASN A 145 -5.27 -0.63 -1.24
CA ASN A 145 -6.25 0.40 -1.54
C ASN A 145 -5.63 1.42 -2.52
N CYS A 146 -6.44 2.33 -3.05
CA CYS A 146 -5.95 3.42 -3.91
C CYS A 146 -5.27 2.97 -5.22
N VAL A 147 -5.78 1.89 -5.84
CA VAL A 147 -5.49 1.55 -7.23
C VAL A 147 -5.56 2.81 -8.10
N ALA A 148 -4.62 2.98 -9.04
CA ALA A 148 -4.51 4.15 -9.89
C ALA A 148 -5.63 4.22 -10.96
N TRP A 149 -6.89 4.18 -10.54
CA TRP A 149 -8.07 4.10 -11.40
C TRP A 149 -8.16 5.24 -12.41
N HIS A 150 -7.80 6.47 -12.02
CA HIS A 150 -7.73 7.61 -12.96
C HIS A 150 -6.76 7.33 -14.11
N THR A 151 -5.58 6.81 -13.80
CA THR A 151 -4.57 6.45 -14.81
C THR A 151 -5.07 5.33 -15.72
N LEU A 152 -5.67 4.28 -15.16
CA LEU A 152 -6.25 3.19 -15.95
C LEU A 152 -7.39 3.69 -16.84
N TRP A 153 -8.22 4.61 -16.34
CA TRP A 153 -9.36 5.18 -17.05
C TRP A 153 -8.95 6.09 -18.21
N GLU A 154 -7.87 6.87 -18.04
CA GLU A 154 -7.28 7.65 -19.14
C GLU A 154 -6.89 6.77 -20.33
N ILE A 155 -6.46 5.53 -20.05
CA ILE A 155 -5.97 4.57 -21.05
C ILE A 155 -7.12 3.78 -21.67
N ASN A 156 -7.96 3.17 -20.83
CA ASN A 156 -9.05 2.31 -21.27
C ASN A 156 -10.27 2.42 -20.33
N PRO A 157 -11.14 3.43 -20.55
CA PRO A 157 -12.29 3.67 -19.67
C PRO A 157 -13.31 2.54 -19.72
N GLU A 158 -13.48 1.87 -20.86
CA GLU A 158 -14.41 0.74 -21.00
C GLU A 158 -13.98 -0.46 -20.15
N ALA A 159 -12.68 -0.80 -20.17
CA ALA A 159 -12.15 -1.90 -19.36
C ALA A 159 -12.26 -1.60 -17.86
N VAL A 160 -11.97 -0.36 -17.45
CA VAL A 160 -12.13 0.06 -16.04
C VAL A 160 -13.58 0.02 -15.59
N GLN A 161 -14.51 0.51 -16.42
CA GLN A 161 -15.94 0.44 -16.12
C GLN A 161 -16.38 -1.01 -15.90
N LYS A 162 -16.04 -1.92 -16.83
CA LYS A 162 -16.37 -3.35 -16.70
C LYS A 162 -15.78 -3.98 -15.44
N ALA A 163 -14.52 -3.67 -15.12
CA ALA A 163 -13.88 -4.19 -13.92
C ALA A 163 -14.58 -3.73 -12.63
N ILE A 164 -14.99 -2.46 -12.55
CA ILE A 164 -15.65 -1.93 -11.34
C ILE A 164 -17.12 -2.39 -11.24
N GLU A 165 -17.80 -2.58 -12.37
CA GLU A 165 -19.10 -3.28 -12.43
C GLU A 165 -18.98 -4.72 -11.95
N ALA A 166 -17.92 -5.43 -12.35
CA ALA A 166 -17.66 -6.79 -11.89
C ALA A 166 -17.30 -6.85 -10.40
N ILE A 167 -16.61 -5.84 -9.86
CA ILE A 167 -16.40 -5.71 -8.41
C ILE A 167 -17.75 -5.64 -7.68
N TRP A 168 -18.67 -4.79 -8.13
CA TRP A 168 -20.01 -4.72 -7.55
C TRP A 168 -20.75 -6.06 -7.64
N GLU A 169 -20.71 -6.72 -8.80
CA GLU A 169 -21.50 -7.94 -9.01
C GLU A 169 -20.98 -9.13 -8.19
N TRP A 170 -19.66 -9.28 -8.09
CA TRP A 170 -19.04 -10.52 -7.59
C TRP A 170 -18.43 -10.41 -6.19
N HIS A 171 -18.08 -9.20 -5.74
CA HIS A 171 -17.55 -8.98 -4.38
C HIS A 171 -18.60 -8.43 -3.42
N VAL A 172 -19.64 -7.72 -3.88
CA VAL A 172 -20.73 -7.26 -3.01
C VAL A 172 -21.83 -8.32 -3.01
N ILE A 173 -21.80 -9.15 -1.97
CA ILE A 173 -22.62 -10.36 -1.89
C ILE A 173 -24.03 -10.07 -1.36
N ASP A 174 -24.16 -9.03 -0.54
CA ASP A 174 -25.45 -8.51 -0.06
C ASP A 174 -25.59 -7.05 -0.48
N LYS A 175 -26.42 -6.83 -1.51
CA LYS A 175 -26.69 -5.51 -2.08
C LYS A 175 -27.64 -4.65 -1.22
N GLU A 176 -28.22 -5.22 -0.15
CA GLU A 176 -29.06 -4.49 0.81
C GLU A 176 -28.27 -4.03 2.02
N THR A 177 -27.37 -4.86 2.55
CA THR A 177 -26.58 -4.52 3.74
C THR A 177 -25.21 -3.92 3.40
N GLY A 178 -24.67 -4.22 2.22
CA GLY A 178 -23.30 -3.87 1.84
C GLY A 178 -22.24 -4.89 2.25
N GLU A 179 -22.65 -6.11 2.65
CA GLU A 179 -21.68 -7.17 2.95
C GLU A 179 -20.88 -7.55 1.71
N ILE A 180 -19.57 -7.75 1.92
CA ILE A 180 -18.64 -8.11 0.86
C ILE A 180 -17.97 -9.45 1.12
N ASP A 181 -17.47 -10.07 0.05
CA ASP A 181 -16.43 -11.08 0.10
C ASP A 181 -15.15 -10.49 -0.51
N ARG A 182 -14.01 -10.69 0.17
CA ARG A 182 -12.69 -10.34 -0.38
C ARG A 182 -12.39 -11.07 -1.69
N HIS A 183 -13.03 -12.22 -1.92
CA HIS A 183 -12.95 -13.02 -3.14
C HIS A 183 -14.17 -12.79 -4.04
N ASP A 184 -14.02 -12.93 -5.35
CA ASP A 184 -15.07 -12.71 -6.37
C ASP A 184 -16.09 -13.87 -6.47
N SER A 185 -16.39 -14.49 -5.33
CA SER A 185 -17.15 -15.75 -5.28
C SER A 185 -18.64 -15.57 -5.55
N GLY A 186 -19.19 -14.35 -5.39
CA GLY A 186 -20.62 -14.08 -5.39
C GLY A 186 -21.38 -14.77 -4.24
N LYS A 187 -20.69 -15.21 -3.19
CA LYS A 187 -21.23 -16.00 -2.08
C LYS A 187 -20.68 -15.49 -0.73
N PRO A 188 -21.34 -15.81 0.40
CA PRO A 188 -20.79 -15.54 1.73
C PRO A 188 -19.33 -15.94 1.86
N GLY A 189 -18.50 -14.96 2.25
CA GLY A 189 -17.05 -15.10 2.36
C GLY A 189 -16.49 -14.21 3.45
N CYS A 190 -15.36 -13.54 3.19
CA CYS A 190 -14.70 -12.74 4.23
C CYS A 190 -14.85 -11.24 3.97
N ASP A 191 -15.56 -10.56 4.86
CA ASP A 191 -15.93 -9.14 4.78
C ASP A 191 -14.85 -8.20 5.35
N PHE A 192 -13.57 -8.44 5.04
CA PHE A 192 -12.49 -7.61 5.59
C PHE A 192 -12.63 -6.13 5.23
N SER A 193 -12.50 -5.26 6.25
CA SER A 193 -12.64 -3.81 6.12
C SER A 193 -11.69 -3.21 5.07
N MET A 194 -10.48 -3.73 4.97
CA MET A 194 -9.47 -3.30 4.00
C MET A 194 -9.82 -3.64 2.54
N SER A 195 -10.54 -4.74 2.29
CA SER A 195 -11.07 -5.06 0.96
C SER A 195 -12.25 -4.14 0.62
N SER A 196 -13.16 -3.94 1.58
CA SER A 196 -14.24 -2.97 1.41
C SER A 196 -13.71 -1.56 1.13
N GLY A 197 -12.64 -1.13 1.80
CA GLY A 197 -11.98 0.15 1.53
C GLY A 197 -11.56 0.30 0.06
N ALA A 198 -10.95 -0.74 -0.52
CA ALA A 198 -10.58 -0.73 -1.94
C ALA A 198 -11.80 -0.59 -2.88
N PHE A 199 -12.92 -1.25 -2.54
CA PHE A 199 -14.17 -1.17 -3.31
C PHE A 199 -14.87 0.18 -3.16
N ILE A 200 -14.93 0.74 -1.95
CA ILE A 200 -15.45 2.08 -1.67
C ILE A 200 -14.72 3.11 -2.52
N TYR A 201 -13.39 3.02 -2.60
CA TYR A 201 -12.59 3.90 -3.45
C TYR A 201 -12.90 3.72 -4.94
N ALA A 202 -13.00 2.47 -5.42
CA ALA A 202 -13.36 2.17 -6.82
C ALA A 202 -14.74 2.73 -7.20
N PHE A 203 -15.76 2.55 -6.35
CA PHE A 203 -17.10 3.08 -6.59
C PHE A 203 -17.12 4.60 -6.54
N THR A 204 -16.42 5.20 -5.58
CA THR A 204 -16.32 6.67 -5.51
C THR A 204 -15.63 7.23 -6.77
N PHE A 205 -14.60 6.56 -7.26
CA PHE A 205 -13.95 6.88 -8.52
C PHE A 205 -14.92 6.80 -9.72
N MET A 206 -15.70 5.72 -9.83
CA MET A 206 -16.70 5.63 -10.90
C MET A 206 -17.75 6.72 -10.82
N HIS A 207 -18.15 7.13 -9.62
CA HIS A 207 -19.02 8.29 -9.44
C HIS A 207 -18.36 9.57 -9.97
N SER A 208 -17.09 9.85 -9.61
CA SER A 208 -16.40 11.06 -10.06
C SER A 208 -16.23 11.14 -11.58
N CYS A 209 -16.06 10.01 -12.26
CA CYS A 209 -15.91 9.98 -13.72
C CYS A 209 -17.24 9.99 -14.47
N SER A 210 -18.28 9.32 -13.95
CA SER A 210 -19.56 9.14 -14.66
C SER A 210 -20.65 10.13 -14.25
N GLY A 211 -20.56 10.73 -13.05
CA GLY A 211 -21.63 11.51 -12.43
C GLY A 211 -22.85 10.67 -12.00
N ASN A 212 -22.83 9.35 -12.17
CA ASN A 212 -23.95 8.48 -11.82
C ASN A 212 -23.98 8.20 -10.31
N LYS A 213 -24.97 8.76 -9.62
CA LYS A 213 -25.13 8.67 -8.16
C LYS A 213 -25.20 7.25 -7.62
N VAL A 214 -25.61 6.26 -8.42
CA VAL A 214 -25.65 4.86 -7.98
C VAL A 214 -24.30 4.42 -7.42
N TRP A 215 -23.19 4.90 -7.97
CA TRP A 215 -21.85 4.56 -7.52
C TRP A 215 -21.52 5.19 -6.16
N GLN A 216 -21.97 6.42 -5.91
CA GLN A 216 -21.84 7.05 -4.58
C GLN A 216 -22.70 6.31 -3.55
N ASP A 217 -23.92 5.92 -3.91
CA ASP A 217 -24.81 5.17 -3.02
C ASP A 217 -24.24 3.79 -2.67
N ARG A 218 -23.61 3.10 -3.64
CA ARG A 218 -22.86 1.86 -3.40
C ARG A 218 -21.68 2.07 -2.45
N ALA A 219 -20.87 3.12 -2.65
CA ALA A 219 -19.78 3.44 -1.74
C ALA A 219 -20.27 3.69 -0.30
N ARG A 220 -21.37 4.44 -0.14
CA ARG A 220 -22.00 4.71 1.16
C ARG A 220 -22.56 3.45 1.81
N LEU A 221 -23.17 2.57 1.03
CA LEU A 221 -23.71 1.29 1.52
C LEU A 221 -22.59 0.47 2.18
N LEU A 222 -21.47 0.30 1.47
CA LEU A 222 -20.30 -0.45 1.98
C LEU A 222 -19.70 0.20 3.23
N ALA A 223 -19.56 1.54 3.26
CA ALA A 223 -19.07 2.24 4.44
C ALA A 223 -20.01 2.08 5.65
N THR A 224 -21.32 2.12 5.40
CA THR A 224 -22.37 2.02 6.43
C THR A 224 -22.48 0.61 7.01
N TYR A 225 -22.11 -0.43 6.26
CA TYR A 225 -22.02 -1.81 6.75
C TYR A 225 -21.20 -1.92 8.04
N TYR A 226 -20.00 -1.32 8.05
CA TYR A 226 -19.09 -1.33 9.20
C TYR A 226 -19.51 -0.34 10.28
N TRP A 227 -19.98 0.84 9.88
CA TRP A 227 -20.49 1.85 10.84
C TRP A 227 -21.60 1.29 11.73
N ASN A 228 -22.51 0.48 11.16
CA ASN A 228 -23.60 -0.14 11.92
C ASN A 228 -23.16 -1.26 12.86
N ARG A 229 -21.90 -1.70 12.78
CA ARG A 229 -21.32 -2.81 13.56
C ARG A 229 -20.29 -2.35 14.58
N ARG A 230 -20.06 -1.04 14.70
CA ARG A 230 -19.21 -0.47 15.74
C ARG A 230 -19.84 -0.61 17.13
N ASN A 231 -18.99 -0.67 18.14
CA ASN A 231 -19.39 -0.35 19.49
C ASN A 231 -19.80 1.13 19.56
N LYS A 232 -21.00 1.39 20.07
CA LYS A 232 -21.60 2.73 20.04
C LYS A 232 -20.91 3.75 20.94
N ASP A 233 -20.21 3.29 21.96
CA ASP A 233 -19.55 4.11 22.97
C ASP A 233 -18.11 4.47 22.57
N THR A 234 -17.49 3.68 21.68
CA THR A 234 -16.06 3.82 21.32
C THR A 234 -15.80 4.05 19.85
N ASP A 235 -16.78 3.83 18.97
CA ASP A 235 -16.64 3.83 17.50
C ASP A 235 -15.74 2.72 16.93
N LEU A 236 -15.28 1.78 17.76
CA LEU A 236 -14.46 0.64 17.31
C LEU A 236 -15.35 -0.47 16.74
N PHE A 237 -15.00 -1.00 15.57
CA PHE A 237 -15.66 -2.14 14.92
C PHE A 237 -14.67 -3.28 14.60
N PRO A 238 -15.11 -4.53 14.45
CA PRO A 238 -14.23 -5.65 14.11
C PRO A 238 -13.79 -5.63 12.64
N ASP A 239 -12.57 -6.06 12.33
CA ASP A 239 -12.04 -6.01 10.95
C ASP A 239 -12.78 -6.91 9.95
N ARG A 240 -13.30 -8.04 10.43
CA ARG A 240 -14.10 -9.03 9.71
C ARG A 240 -15.38 -9.35 10.49
N PRO A 241 -16.37 -8.45 10.53
CA PRO A 241 -17.55 -8.63 11.38
C PRO A 241 -18.29 -9.96 11.18
N ASN A 242 -18.33 -10.50 9.96
CA ASN A 242 -19.01 -11.77 9.70
C ASN A 242 -18.28 -13.02 10.22
N ALA A 243 -17.07 -12.88 10.80
CA ALA A 243 -16.35 -13.99 11.43
C ALA A 243 -16.95 -14.40 12.79
N GLY A 244 -17.79 -13.55 13.39
CA GLY A 244 -18.39 -13.77 14.70
C GLY A 244 -17.42 -13.48 15.86
N SER A 245 -17.97 -13.44 17.08
CA SER A 245 -17.24 -13.00 18.27
C SER A 245 -16.16 -13.96 18.77
N ASP A 246 -16.19 -15.22 18.34
CA ASP A 246 -15.28 -16.28 18.79
C ASP A 246 -13.88 -16.20 18.16
N ARG A 247 -13.70 -15.33 17.17
CA ARG A 247 -12.42 -15.07 16.50
C ARG A 247 -12.02 -13.62 16.69
N PHE A 248 -10.73 -13.37 16.89
CA PHE A 248 -10.24 -12.00 17.08
C PHE A 248 -10.61 -11.06 15.92
N ASP A 249 -10.57 -11.55 14.67
CA ASP A 249 -10.86 -10.70 13.52
C ASP A 249 -12.36 -10.36 13.39
N GLY A 250 -13.24 -11.08 14.10
CA GLY A 250 -14.66 -10.75 14.24
C GLY A 250 -15.03 -10.02 15.53
N SER A 251 -14.07 -9.76 16.42
CA SER A 251 -14.32 -9.13 17.73
C SER A 251 -13.34 -8.03 18.12
N HIS A 252 -12.26 -7.79 17.39
CA HIS A 252 -11.24 -6.78 17.73
C HIS A 252 -11.00 -5.77 16.61
N PHE A 253 -10.60 -4.57 17.02
CA PHE A 253 -10.21 -3.47 16.16
C PHE A 253 -8.70 -3.46 15.97
N VAL A 254 -8.23 -3.42 14.73
CA VAL A 254 -6.81 -3.55 14.36
C VAL A 254 -6.38 -2.48 13.35
N THR A 255 -5.08 -2.32 13.15
CA THR A 255 -4.55 -1.26 12.25
C THR A 255 -4.80 -1.47 10.76
N ALA A 256 -5.31 -2.62 10.32
CA ALA A 256 -5.89 -2.74 8.97
C ALA A 256 -7.05 -1.75 8.76
N ILE A 257 -7.86 -1.52 9.79
CA ILE A 257 -8.94 -0.53 9.77
C ILE A 257 -8.36 0.89 9.71
N VAL A 258 -7.46 1.20 10.64
CA VAL A 258 -6.85 2.54 10.79
C VAL A 258 -6.08 2.94 9.54
N GLY A 259 -5.22 2.04 9.05
CA GLY A 259 -4.41 2.29 7.88
C GLY A 259 -5.23 2.24 6.60
N LEU A 260 -5.75 1.07 6.24
CA LEU A 260 -6.26 0.84 4.88
C LEU A 260 -7.71 1.33 4.71
N HIS A 261 -8.61 0.99 5.64
CA HIS A 261 -10.02 1.35 5.54
C HIS A 261 -10.23 2.87 5.71
N CYS A 262 -9.69 3.47 6.78
CA CYS A 262 -9.83 4.91 7.02
C CYS A 262 -9.17 5.75 5.93
N HIS A 263 -7.98 5.35 5.44
CA HIS A 263 -7.36 6.04 4.31
C HIS A 263 -8.25 5.99 3.06
N ALA A 264 -8.83 4.82 2.74
CA ALA A 264 -9.72 4.72 1.59
C ALA A 264 -10.96 5.62 1.72
N LEU A 265 -11.57 5.69 2.91
CA LEU A 265 -12.67 6.62 3.20
C LEU A 265 -12.25 8.09 3.01
N LEU A 266 -11.07 8.48 3.50
CA LEU A 266 -10.54 9.84 3.34
C LEU A 266 -10.23 10.16 1.87
N LYS A 267 -9.68 9.23 1.10
CA LYS A 267 -9.45 9.41 -0.35
C LYS A 267 -10.76 9.52 -1.11
N SER A 268 -11.75 8.70 -0.77
CA SER A 268 -13.09 8.82 -1.33
C SER A 268 -13.75 10.15 -0.97
N TYR A 269 -13.58 10.64 0.26
CA TYR A 269 -14.03 11.98 0.63
C TYR A 269 -13.35 13.07 -0.20
N ALA A 270 -12.02 13.05 -0.30
CA ALA A 270 -11.27 14.03 -1.10
C ALA A 270 -11.72 14.04 -2.57
N LEU A 271 -12.11 12.88 -3.11
CA LEU A 271 -12.56 12.74 -4.49
C LEU A 271 -14.02 13.19 -4.71
N SER A 272 -14.92 12.96 -3.75
CA SER A 272 -16.37 13.16 -3.94
C SER A 272 -16.97 14.32 -3.15
N GLY A 273 -16.28 14.83 -2.13
CA GLY A 273 -16.82 15.76 -1.14
C GLY A 273 -17.85 15.14 -0.18
N ASP A 274 -18.03 13.81 -0.21
CA ASP A 274 -19.04 13.12 0.61
C ASP A 274 -18.65 13.05 2.10
N ARG A 275 -19.28 13.92 2.89
CA ARG A 275 -18.99 14.06 4.33
C ARG A 275 -19.27 12.80 5.13
N LEU A 276 -20.17 11.91 4.68
CA LEU A 276 -20.42 10.65 5.40
C LEU A 276 -19.14 9.81 5.48
N LEU A 277 -18.40 9.71 4.38
CA LEU A 277 -17.15 8.94 4.32
C LEU A 277 -16.07 9.58 5.21
N ARG A 278 -15.98 10.91 5.19
CA ARG A 278 -15.09 11.67 6.08
C ARG A 278 -15.40 11.43 7.54
N ASP A 279 -16.67 11.58 7.93
CA ASP A 279 -17.09 11.55 9.32
C ASP A 279 -16.88 10.17 9.93
N TYR A 280 -17.10 9.10 9.15
CA TYR A 280 -16.76 7.73 9.57
C TYR A 280 -15.26 7.55 9.77
N ALA A 281 -14.42 8.01 8.83
CA ALA A 281 -12.97 7.93 8.96
C ALA A 281 -12.44 8.69 10.18
N ILE A 282 -12.94 9.91 10.41
CA ILE A 282 -12.60 10.75 11.56
C ILE A 282 -12.94 10.02 12.86
N ALA A 283 -14.14 9.48 12.99
CA ALA A 283 -14.57 8.77 14.20
C ALA A 283 -13.64 7.58 14.52
N TYR A 284 -13.32 6.76 13.52
CA TYR A 284 -12.43 5.61 13.71
C TYR A 284 -10.99 6.01 14.05
N LEU A 285 -10.47 7.07 13.42
CA LEU A 285 -9.13 7.59 13.69
C LEU A 285 -9.04 8.23 15.08
N THR A 286 -10.04 9.02 15.49
CA THR A 286 -10.12 9.59 16.85
C THR A 286 -10.23 8.48 17.90
N ALA A 287 -11.06 7.46 17.67
CA ALA A 287 -11.16 6.31 18.56
C ALA A 287 -9.79 5.63 18.76
N TYR A 288 -9.06 5.34 17.68
CA TYR A 288 -7.76 4.71 17.78
C TYR A 288 -6.68 5.65 18.37
N ALA A 289 -6.77 6.97 18.15
CA ALA A 289 -5.86 7.94 18.78
C ALA A 289 -6.03 7.96 20.31
N LYS A 290 -7.28 7.81 20.77
CA LYS A 290 -7.66 7.78 22.18
C LYS A 290 -7.30 6.46 22.87
N PHE A 291 -7.68 5.33 22.27
CA PHE A 291 -7.58 4.00 22.90
C PHE A 291 -6.32 3.23 22.48
N GLY A 292 -5.81 3.50 21.28
CA GLY A 292 -4.68 2.79 20.70
C GLY A 292 -3.32 3.29 21.19
N PHE A 293 -3.20 4.51 21.71
CA PHE A 293 -1.94 5.05 22.19
C PHE A 293 -1.69 4.69 23.66
N ASP A 294 -0.51 4.14 23.94
CA ASP A 294 -0.01 3.87 25.29
C ASP A 294 0.94 4.99 25.74
N PRO A 295 0.49 5.90 26.63
CA PRO A 295 1.31 7.02 27.07
C PRO A 295 2.50 6.61 27.94
N GLU A 296 2.48 5.42 28.57
CA GLU A 296 3.58 4.96 29.43
C GLU A 296 4.78 4.53 28.60
N SER A 297 4.54 3.82 27.48
CA SER A 297 5.61 3.35 26.60
C SER A 297 5.89 4.28 25.41
N GLY A 298 4.97 5.20 25.10
CA GLY A 298 5.01 6.02 23.88
C GLY A 298 4.74 5.22 22.60
N LYS A 299 4.13 4.03 22.71
CA LYS A 299 3.83 3.13 21.59
C LYS A 299 2.34 3.02 21.35
N PHE A 300 1.96 2.30 20.29
CA PHE A 300 0.57 2.02 19.96
C PHE A 300 0.27 0.54 20.12
N TRP A 301 -0.91 0.20 20.63
CA TRP A 301 -1.46 -1.15 20.70
C TRP A 301 -1.83 -1.66 19.31
N GLY A 302 -1.48 -2.90 19.00
CA GLY A 302 -1.78 -3.47 17.69
C GLY A 302 -3.23 -3.93 17.53
N SER A 303 -3.87 -4.33 18.63
CA SER A 303 -5.24 -4.83 18.69
C SER A 303 -5.95 -4.25 19.92
N LEU A 304 -7.21 -3.87 19.74
CA LEU A 304 -8.10 -3.35 20.79
C LEU A 304 -9.37 -4.20 20.86
N ASN A 305 -9.84 -4.47 22.08
CA ASN A 305 -11.23 -4.87 22.29
C ASN A 305 -12.16 -3.73 21.86
N LEU A 306 -13.39 -4.04 21.48
CA LEU A 306 -14.33 -3.00 21.02
C LEU A 306 -14.75 -2.04 22.14
N ASP A 307 -14.49 -2.35 23.41
CA ASP A 307 -14.68 -1.43 24.54
C ASP A 307 -13.53 -0.42 24.73
N GLY A 308 -12.49 -0.49 23.88
CA GLY A 308 -11.33 0.38 23.90
C GLY A 308 -10.18 -0.11 24.77
N SER A 309 -10.33 -1.23 25.49
CA SER A 309 -9.21 -1.83 26.22
C SER A 309 -8.22 -2.51 25.27
N PRO A 310 -6.91 -2.45 25.55
CA PRO A 310 -5.92 -3.09 24.69
C PRO A 310 -5.89 -4.61 24.86
N VAL A 311 -5.64 -5.31 23.76
CA VAL A 311 -5.32 -6.75 23.82
C VAL A 311 -3.85 -6.91 24.15
N TYR A 312 -3.57 -7.18 25.42
CA TYR A 312 -2.21 -7.36 25.92
C TYR A 312 -1.50 -8.57 25.29
N GLY A 313 -0.17 -8.46 25.20
CA GLY A 313 0.69 -9.57 24.80
C GLY A 313 0.80 -10.66 25.89
N PRO A 314 1.63 -11.70 25.66
CA PRO A 314 2.52 -11.88 24.51
C PRO A 314 1.77 -12.23 23.22
N ARG A 315 2.46 -12.16 22.08
CA ARG A 315 1.90 -12.64 20.81
C ARG A 315 1.78 -14.16 20.83
N ILE A 316 0.68 -14.64 20.26
CA ILE A 316 0.49 -16.06 20.02
C ILE A 316 1.40 -16.49 18.86
N LYS A 317 2.05 -17.65 19.00
CA LYS A 317 3.04 -18.14 18.03
C LYS A 317 2.48 -19.10 16.98
N GLU A 318 1.32 -19.70 17.24
CA GLU A 318 0.74 -20.75 16.39
C GLU A 318 -0.76 -20.54 16.13
N GLY A 319 -1.28 -21.22 15.11
CA GLY A 319 -2.69 -21.16 14.75
C GLY A 319 -3.11 -19.80 14.18
N TYR A 320 -4.41 -19.64 13.95
CA TYR A 320 -4.95 -18.41 13.35
C TYR A 320 -4.74 -17.18 14.24
N GLU A 321 -4.91 -17.34 15.55
CA GLU A 321 -4.72 -16.30 16.57
C GLU A 321 -3.30 -15.71 16.59
N SER A 322 -2.30 -16.41 16.02
CA SER A 322 -0.96 -15.85 15.84
C SER A 322 -0.94 -14.59 14.97
N GLN A 323 -1.93 -14.44 14.09
CA GLN A 323 -2.03 -13.28 13.20
C GLN A 323 -2.52 -12.03 13.92
N GLU A 324 -3.06 -12.18 15.13
CA GLU A 324 -3.50 -11.05 15.93
C GLU A 324 -2.28 -10.23 16.43
N PRO A 325 -2.24 -8.91 16.20
CA PRO A 325 -1.17 -8.06 16.67
C PRO A 325 -1.31 -7.71 18.16
N ARG A 326 -1.30 -8.72 19.03
CA ARG A 326 -1.35 -8.55 20.50
C ARG A 326 -0.13 -7.77 21.01
N GLY A 327 -0.36 -6.94 22.03
CA GLY A 327 0.64 -6.03 22.57
C GLY A 327 0.87 -4.82 21.65
N HIS A 328 2.05 -4.20 21.76
CA HIS A 328 2.38 -3.05 20.91
C HIS A 328 2.60 -3.45 19.44
N LEU A 329 2.31 -2.50 18.55
CA LEU A 329 2.58 -2.60 17.12
C LEU A 329 4.05 -2.91 16.86
N ASP A 330 4.31 -3.75 15.87
CA ASP A 330 5.64 -3.96 15.31
C ASP A 330 5.75 -3.29 13.94
N PHE A 331 6.51 -2.20 13.87
CA PHE A 331 6.75 -1.45 12.62
C PHE A 331 7.42 -2.29 11.54
N TRP A 332 8.28 -3.22 11.93
CA TRP A 332 9.22 -3.88 11.02
C TRP A 332 8.90 -5.36 10.77
N GLY A 333 7.87 -5.91 11.41
CA GLY A 333 7.41 -7.31 11.20
C GLY A 333 7.14 -7.69 9.73
N PRO A 334 7.46 -8.91 9.29
CA PRO A 334 7.64 -9.21 7.87
C PRO A 334 6.36 -9.25 7.03
N TYR A 335 5.23 -9.50 7.68
CA TYR A 335 4.01 -9.90 7.00
C TYR A 335 3.39 -8.79 6.14
N VAL A 336 3.02 -9.11 4.89
CA VAL A 336 2.49 -8.14 3.91
C VAL A 336 0.96 -8.08 3.84
N CYS A 337 0.27 -9.14 4.25
CA CYS A 337 -1.15 -9.36 4.00
C CYS A 337 -1.90 -9.71 5.31
N GLY A 338 -1.61 -8.96 6.38
CA GLY A 338 -2.10 -9.26 7.73
C GLY A 338 -3.08 -8.27 8.30
N TYR A 339 -3.04 -8.13 9.63
CA TYR A 339 -3.90 -7.24 10.42
C TYR A 339 -3.15 -6.01 10.98
N GLN A 340 -1.85 -5.94 10.72
CA GLN A 340 -0.96 -4.93 11.31
C GLN A 340 -0.30 -4.07 10.24
N TYR A 341 -0.68 -2.79 10.17
CA TYR A 341 -0.18 -1.83 9.19
C TYR A 341 0.22 -0.50 9.85
N PRO A 342 1.31 -0.50 10.64
CA PRO A 342 1.68 0.65 11.47
C PRO A 342 2.06 1.88 10.64
N ILE A 343 2.86 1.70 9.59
CA ILE A 343 3.21 2.83 8.71
C ILE A 343 2.01 3.35 7.92
N TYR A 344 1.06 2.49 7.57
CA TYR A 344 -0.16 2.88 6.89
C TYR A 344 -1.06 3.70 7.83
N ALA A 345 -1.18 3.30 9.10
CA ALA A 345 -1.87 4.08 10.12
C ALA A 345 -1.22 5.47 10.30
N ALA A 346 0.12 5.53 10.37
CA ALA A 346 0.85 6.79 10.46
C ALA A 346 0.58 7.71 9.25
N GLN A 347 0.60 7.16 8.04
CA GLN A 347 0.25 7.87 6.81
C GLN A 347 -1.22 8.37 6.85
N ALA A 348 -2.16 7.55 7.33
CA ALA A 348 -3.57 7.92 7.43
C ALA A 348 -3.80 9.11 8.36
N TYR A 349 -3.13 9.17 9.52
CA TYR A 349 -3.22 10.33 10.43
C TYR A 349 -2.67 11.62 9.81
N THR A 350 -1.54 11.54 9.10
CA THR A 350 -0.98 12.72 8.43
C THR A 350 -1.90 13.21 7.31
N TYR A 351 -2.47 12.27 6.55
CA TYR A 351 -3.44 12.58 5.51
C TYR A 351 -4.74 13.16 6.07
N ALA A 352 -5.23 12.64 7.19
CA ALA A 352 -6.38 13.19 7.90
C ALA A 352 -6.13 14.64 8.32
N TYR A 353 -4.98 14.92 8.95
CA TYR A 353 -4.60 16.30 9.30
C TYR A 353 -4.54 17.22 8.08
N ASN A 354 -3.94 16.77 6.97
CA ASN A 354 -3.87 17.57 5.74
C ASN A 354 -5.28 17.94 5.21
N LEU A 355 -6.26 17.04 5.38
CA LEU A 355 -7.64 17.28 4.93
C LEU A 355 -8.50 18.09 5.90
N THR A 356 -8.27 17.99 7.21
CA THR A 356 -9.18 18.53 8.24
C THR A 356 -8.59 19.63 9.11
N GLU A 357 -7.26 19.74 9.15
CA GLU A 357 -6.49 20.59 10.06
C GLU A 357 -6.78 20.32 11.56
N GLU A 358 -7.30 19.13 11.91
CA GLU A 358 -7.56 18.76 13.30
C GLU A 358 -6.27 18.33 14.03
N GLU A 359 -5.88 19.11 15.04
CA GLU A 359 -4.61 18.95 15.76
C GLU A 359 -4.42 17.59 16.44
N GLU A 360 -5.50 16.87 16.79
CA GLU A 360 -5.40 15.51 17.32
C GLU A 360 -4.72 14.56 16.32
N PHE A 361 -5.03 14.70 15.02
CA PHE A 361 -4.43 13.87 13.98
C PHE A 361 -2.95 14.21 13.77
N LEU A 362 -2.59 15.50 13.80
CA LEU A 362 -1.19 15.89 13.77
C LEU A 362 -0.44 15.35 14.99
N THR A 363 -1.01 15.48 16.19
CA THR A 363 -0.42 14.97 17.42
C THR A 363 -0.18 13.46 17.34
N THR A 364 -1.14 12.72 16.81
CA THR A 364 -1.04 11.26 16.65
C THR A 364 -0.02 10.87 15.58
N ALA A 365 0.04 11.60 14.45
CA ALA A 365 1.07 11.41 13.44
C ALA A 365 2.48 11.67 14.01
N LYS A 366 2.67 12.73 14.81
CA LYS A 366 3.95 13.01 15.48
C LYS A 366 4.38 11.86 16.41
N ARG A 367 3.45 11.26 17.17
CA ARG A 367 3.74 10.08 18.00
C ARG A 367 4.23 8.88 17.19
N PHE A 368 3.69 8.66 15.99
CA PHE A 368 4.22 7.63 15.08
C PHE A 368 5.62 7.95 14.57
N ALA A 369 5.90 9.22 14.26
CA ALA A 369 7.26 9.65 13.88
C ALA A 369 8.25 9.45 15.04
N ASP A 370 7.84 9.73 16.28
CA ASP A 370 8.65 9.46 17.48
C ASP A 370 8.91 7.96 17.65
N TYR A 371 7.92 7.10 17.39
CA TYR A 371 8.12 5.65 17.39
C TYR A 371 9.19 5.26 16.34
N ILE A 372 9.07 5.69 15.09
CA ILE A 372 10.07 5.40 14.04
C ILE A 372 11.46 5.90 14.43
N ARG A 373 11.56 7.13 14.98
CA ARG A 373 12.83 7.72 15.43
C ARG A 373 13.49 6.86 16.52
N ASN A 374 12.71 6.39 17.48
CA ASN A 374 13.20 5.61 18.62
C ASN A 374 13.45 4.13 18.30
N HIS A 375 12.78 3.61 17.27
CA HIS A 375 12.89 2.22 16.81
C HIS A 375 13.13 2.19 15.30
N PRO A 376 14.30 2.63 14.81
CA PRO A 376 14.62 2.60 13.39
C PRO A 376 14.68 1.15 12.86
N PRO A 377 14.59 0.95 11.53
CA PRO A 377 14.64 -0.39 10.92
C PRO A 377 15.86 -1.24 11.33
N THR A 378 16.98 -0.61 11.69
CA THR A 378 18.20 -1.27 12.17
C THR A 378 18.02 -2.03 13.48
N GLN A 379 17.02 -1.69 14.30
CA GLN A 379 16.71 -2.42 15.54
C GLN A 379 15.96 -3.72 15.28
N GLY A 380 15.51 -3.97 14.04
CA GLY A 380 14.78 -5.17 13.67
C GLY A 380 13.33 -5.17 14.17
N CYS A 381 12.66 -6.31 14.00
CA CYS A 381 11.27 -6.51 14.36
C CYS A 381 11.13 -7.25 15.70
N LEU A 382 9.89 -7.44 16.17
CA LEU A 382 9.61 -8.13 17.43
C LEU A 382 10.04 -9.60 17.37
N VAL A 383 10.87 -10.03 18.33
CA VAL A 383 11.38 -11.40 18.42
C VAL A 383 10.33 -12.38 18.93
N GLU A 384 9.61 -12.04 20.01
CA GLU A 384 8.62 -12.93 20.62
C GLU A 384 7.30 -12.93 19.84
N SER A 385 7.31 -13.58 18.68
CA SER A 385 6.21 -13.63 17.72
C SER A 385 6.24 -14.91 16.87
N TRP A 386 5.21 -15.16 16.05
CA TRP A 386 5.20 -16.27 15.08
C TRP A 386 6.25 -16.12 13.97
N TYR A 387 6.89 -14.95 13.86
CA TYR A 387 8.01 -14.68 12.96
C TYR A 387 9.34 -14.52 13.71
N GLN A 388 9.49 -15.16 14.87
CA GLN A 388 10.72 -15.15 15.67
C GLN A 388 11.97 -15.50 14.83
N ASP A 389 11.89 -16.56 14.03
CA ASP A 389 13.00 -16.99 13.18
C ASP A 389 13.35 -15.94 12.11
N TYR A 390 12.35 -15.22 11.57
CA TYR A 390 12.61 -14.07 10.71
C TYR A 390 13.36 -12.97 11.45
N ALA A 391 12.92 -12.63 12.67
CA ALA A 391 13.54 -11.58 13.48
C ALA A 391 15.02 -11.88 13.75
N LEU A 392 15.33 -13.13 14.09
CA LEU A 392 16.69 -13.57 14.42
C LEU A 392 17.61 -13.68 13.18
N GLN A 393 17.06 -14.08 12.03
CA GLN A 393 17.87 -14.37 10.85
C GLN A 393 17.95 -13.21 9.87
N TYR A 394 16.84 -12.52 9.60
CA TYR A 394 16.70 -11.59 8.48
C TYR A 394 16.61 -10.12 8.93
N ALA A 395 15.92 -9.82 10.03
CA ALA A 395 15.63 -8.43 10.42
C ALA A 395 16.89 -7.61 10.76
N LYS A 396 17.97 -8.25 11.20
CA LYS A 396 19.27 -7.60 11.44
C LYS A 396 19.88 -6.93 10.20
N HIS A 397 19.47 -7.36 9.00
CA HIS A 397 19.98 -6.80 7.75
C HIS A 397 19.25 -5.51 7.34
N GLY A 398 18.06 -5.25 7.89
CA GLY A 398 17.20 -4.12 7.56
C GLY A 398 15.75 -4.55 7.37
N THR A 399 14.98 -3.73 6.66
CA THR A 399 13.55 -4.01 6.38
C THR A 399 13.25 -3.91 4.88
N TYR A 400 11.99 -4.16 4.52
CA TYR A 400 11.51 -4.18 3.14
C TYR A 400 11.50 -2.79 2.50
N ALA A 401 11.75 -2.75 1.19
CA ALA A 401 11.76 -1.52 0.38
C ALA A 401 10.46 -0.71 0.55
N GLY A 402 9.29 -1.37 0.52
CA GLY A 402 8.01 -0.70 0.67
C GLY A 402 7.82 -0.02 2.02
N LYS A 403 8.37 -0.60 3.09
CA LYS A 403 8.32 0.02 4.44
C LYS A 403 9.23 1.22 4.53
N GLN A 404 10.43 1.15 3.95
CA GLN A 404 11.33 2.29 3.84
C GLN A 404 10.68 3.42 3.06
N GLY A 405 10.16 3.13 1.86
CA GLY A 405 9.53 4.12 0.98
C GLY A 405 8.35 4.83 1.63
N ARG A 406 7.44 4.07 2.24
CA ARG A 406 6.28 4.66 2.95
C ARG A 406 6.69 5.49 4.16
N SER A 407 7.73 5.09 4.89
CA SER A 407 8.27 5.85 6.04
C SER A 407 8.89 7.17 5.61
N ILE A 408 9.69 7.15 4.52
CA ILE A 408 10.27 8.37 3.93
C ILE A 408 9.15 9.33 3.50
N SER A 409 8.14 8.84 2.77
CA SER A 409 7.00 9.65 2.33
C SER A 409 6.18 10.21 3.49
N PHE A 410 5.93 9.42 4.54
CA PHE A 410 5.25 9.87 5.76
C PHE A 410 6.00 11.02 6.44
N LEU A 411 7.33 10.90 6.58
CA LEU A 411 8.16 11.94 7.18
C LEU A 411 8.25 13.20 6.31
N ILE A 412 8.31 13.05 4.99
CA ILE A 412 8.19 14.17 4.06
C ILE A 412 6.84 14.88 4.25
N HIS A 413 5.75 14.13 4.30
CA HIS A 413 4.41 14.71 4.48
C HIS A 413 4.33 15.47 5.81
N LEU A 414 4.84 14.91 6.91
CA LEU A 414 4.94 15.61 8.19
C LEU A 414 5.79 16.88 8.12
N TYR A 415 6.96 16.85 7.46
CA TYR A 415 7.78 18.03 7.24
C TYR A 415 6.98 19.13 6.51
N VAL A 416 6.26 18.78 5.45
CA VAL A 416 5.47 19.74 4.67
C VAL A 416 4.34 20.35 5.51
N MET A 417 3.71 19.56 6.38
CA MET A 417 2.64 20.03 7.27
C MET A 417 3.14 20.89 8.44
N THR A 418 4.31 20.57 8.99
CA THR A 418 4.81 21.17 10.24
C THR A 418 5.90 22.21 10.07
N LYS A 419 6.59 22.19 8.92
CA LYS A 419 7.85 22.94 8.66
C LYS A 419 8.99 22.54 9.59
N ASP A 420 8.88 21.43 10.31
CA ASP A 420 9.90 20.95 11.23
C ASP A 420 10.95 20.14 10.47
N ILE A 421 12.14 20.73 10.35
CA ILE A 421 13.26 20.19 9.58
C ILE A 421 13.72 18.81 10.07
N GLU A 422 13.48 18.46 11.34
CA GLU A 422 13.87 17.16 11.88
C GLU A 422 13.21 15.99 11.13
N TYR A 423 11.98 16.17 10.64
CA TYR A 423 11.32 15.14 9.85
C TYR A 423 11.96 14.96 8.48
N LEU A 424 12.43 16.04 7.85
CA LEU A 424 13.16 15.96 6.59
C LEU A 424 14.54 15.31 6.80
N ASP A 425 15.23 15.63 7.90
CA ASP A 425 16.50 15.00 8.23
C ASP A 425 16.35 13.50 8.50
N LEU A 426 15.29 13.09 9.21
CA LEU A 426 14.98 11.68 9.42
C LEU A 426 14.65 10.97 8.11
N ALA A 427 13.85 11.59 7.22
CA ALA A 427 13.54 11.06 5.90
C ALA A 427 14.82 10.86 5.05
N ASN A 428 15.74 11.84 5.07
CA ASN A 428 17.03 11.77 4.40
C ASN A 428 17.89 10.63 4.93
N ASN A 429 17.99 10.47 6.25
CA ASN A 429 18.78 9.41 6.87
C ASN A 429 18.25 8.02 6.51
N MET A 430 16.92 7.85 6.52
CA MET A 430 16.29 6.60 6.07
C MET A 430 16.51 6.33 4.58
N ALA A 431 16.48 7.37 3.75
CA ALA A 431 16.76 7.26 2.32
C ALA A 431 18.21 6.83 2.04
N ASP A 432 19.18 7.46 2.71
CA ASP A 432 20.60 7.11 2.61
C ASP A 432 20.84 5.64 3.06
N GLU A 433 20.19 5.21 4.15
CA GLU A 433 20.26 3.81 4.60
C GLU A 433 19.64 2.85 3.58
N ALA A 434 18.47 3.19 3.02
CA ALA A 434 17.81 2.39 2.01
C ALA A 434 18.67 2.23 0.75
N VAL A 435 19.30 3.31 0.26
CA VAL A 435 20.28 3.23 -0.84
C VAL A 435 21.43 2.30 -0.48
N ALA A 436 22.07 2.52 0.67
CA ALA A 436 23.23 1.73 1.09
C ALA A 436 22.93 0.22 1.22
N LYS A 437 21.71 -0.14 1.62
CA LYS A 437 21.34 -1.54 1.89
C LYS A 437 20.62 -2.23 0.73
N LEU A 438 19.84 -1.51 -0.08
CA LEU A 438 18.97 -2.13 -1.07
C LEU A 438 19.48 -1.95 -2.50
N TYR A 439 20.22 -0.86 -2.78
CA TYR A 439 20.73 -0.61 -4.12
C TYR A 439 21.86 -1.56 -4.48
N TYR A 440 21.77 -2.18 -5.65
CA TYR A 440 22.78 -3.08 -6.18
C TYR A 440 22.77 -3.05 -7.71
N HIS A 441 23.86 -2.55 -8.29
CA HIS A 441 24.09 -2.49 -9.74
C HIS A 441 22.85 -2.00 -10.53
N GLY A 442 22.36 -0.80 -10.24
CA GLY A 442 21.20 -0.27 -10.96
C GLY A 442 19.84 -0.70 -10.42
N LEU A 443 19.70 -1.80 -9.66
CA LEU A 443 18.40 -2.22 -9.10
C LEU A 443 18.30 -2.00 -7.60
N PHE A 444 17.07 -1.84 -7.12
CA PHE A 444 16.77 -1.95 -5.70
C PHE A 444 16.21 -3.33 -5.38
N ARG A 445 16.81 -3.99 -4.39
CA ARG A 445 16.29 -5.23 -3.81
C ARG A 445 15.03 -4.98 -3.01
N GLY A 446 14.14 -5.97 -2.94
CA GLY A 446 12.95 -5.93 -2.08
C GLY A 446 13.27 -5.94 -0.59
N HIS A 447 14.36 -6.63 -0.21
CA HIS A 447 14.87 -6.71 1.15
C HIS A 447 16.39 -6.93 1.11
N PRO A 448 17.21 -6.44 2.06
CA PRO A 448 18.68 -6.54 1.97
C PRO A 448 19.21 -7.98 1.95
N ALA A 449 18.43 -8.92 2.49
CA ALA A 449 18.74 -10.35 2.51
C ALA A 449 18.26 -11.13 1.29
N LYS A 450 17.62 -10.48 0.31
CA LYS A 450 17.14 -11.11 -0.93
C LYS A 450 18.05 -10.74 -2.10
N PRO A 451 18.34 -11.64 -3.04
CA PRO A 451 19.06 -11.30 -4.29
C PRO A 451 18.10 -10.80 -5.38
N TYR A 452 16.93 -10.26 -5.01
CA TYR A 452 15.84 -9.98 -5.94
C TYR A 452 15.30 -8.56 -5.80
N TYR A 453 15.03 -7.91 -6.94
CA TYR A 453 13.90 -6.99 -7.04
C TYR A 453 12.62 -7.82 -6.90
N GLU A 454 11.70 -7.41 -6.02
CA GLU A 454 10.39 -8.04 -5.89
C GLU A 454 9.29 -6.97 -5.78
N ALA A 455 8.32 -7.00 -6.68
CA ALA A 455 7.18 -6.07 -6.67
C ALA A 455 6.39 -6.16 -5.35
N THR A 456 6.16 -7.38 -4.85
CA THR A 456 5.46 -7.67 -3.57
C THR A 456 6.19 -7.09 -2.34
N ASP A 457 7.50 -6.80 -2.44
CA ASP A 457 8.25 -6.15 -1.36
C ASP A 457 8.16 -4.61 -1.40
N GLY A 458 7.43 -4.06 -2.38
CA GLY A 458 7.08 -2.65 -2.45
C GLY A 458 8.20 -1.74 -2.94
N VAL A 459 9.06 -2.23 -3.84
CA VAL A 459 10.16 -1.41 -4.40
C VAL A 459 9.64 -0.13 -5.06
N GLY A 460 8.49 -0.17 -5.75
CA GLY A 460 7.90 1.02 -6.35
C GLY A 460 7.58 2.14 -5.34
N PHE A 461 7.15 1.80 -4.11
CA PHE A 461 6.95 2.80 -3.05
C PHE A 461 8.27 3.46 -2.63
N LEU A 462 9.39 2.72 -2.61
CA LEU A 462 10.71 3.28 -2.33
C LEU A 462 11.13 4.26 -3.43
N LEU A 463 11.02 3.84 -4.69
CA LEU A 463 11.38 4.68 -5.83
C LEU A 463 10.54 5.97 -5.86
N TYR A 464 9.23 5.87 -5.61
CA TYR A 464 8.35 7.03 -5.52
C TYR A 464 8.81 8.01 -4.42
N SER A 465 9.15 7.50 -3.24
CA SER A 465 9.60 8.32 -2.11
C SER A 465 10.91 9.07 -2.40
N PHE A 466 11.80 8.49 -3.19
CA PHE A 466 13.03 9.14 -3.65
C PHE A 466 12.75 10.28 -4.62
N LEU A 467 11.74 10.14 -5.49
CA LEU A 467 11.32 11.24 -6.35
C LEU A 467 10.70 12.39 -5.53
N GLN A 468 9.85 12.08 -4.54
CA GLN A 468 9.33 13.07 -3.60
C GLN A 468 10.48 13.80 -2.87
N LEU A 469 11.39 13.04 -2.25
CA LEU A 469 12.52 13.59 -1.50
C LEU A 469 13.40 14.47 -2.38
N SER A 470 13.68 14.04 -3.61
CA SER A 470 14.46 14.81 -4.57
C SER A 470 13.81 16.17 -4.88
N GLN A 471 12.48 16.25 -4.96
CA GLN A 471 11.80 17.53 -5.19
C GLN A 471 11.82 18.42 -3.94
N VAL A 472 11.58 17.83 -2.77
CA VAL A 472 11.62 18.54 -1.48
C VAL A 472 12.99 19.16 -1.22
N LEU A 473 14.08 18.42 -1.48
CA LEU A 473 15.44 18.93 -1.34
C LEU A 473 15.79 20.02 -2.35
N LYS A 474 15.21 19.96 -3.56
CA LYS A 474 15.46 20.93 -4.63
C LYS A 474 14.78 22.28 -4.37
N ASN A 475 13.57 22.27 -3.81
CA ASN A 475 12.78 23.48 -3.64
C ASN A 475 11.95 23.48 -2.34
N PRO A 476 12.59 23.41 -1.16
CA PRO A 476 11.88 23.22 0.10
C PRO A 476 10.94 24.39 0.43
N GLN A 477 11.36 25.63 0.18
CA GLN A 477 10.57 26.81 0.55
C GLN A 477 9.22 26.88 -0.20
N ASN A 478 9.24 26.68 -1.52
CA ASN A 478 8.01 26.69 -2.32
C ASN A 478 7.03 25.59 -1.88
N ILE A 479 7.57 24.40 -1.58
CA ILE A 479 6.76 23.27 -1.13
C ILE A 479 6.14 23.56 0.25
N LEU A 480 6.89 24.16 1.18
CA LEU A 480 6.36 24.57 2.48
C LEU A 480 5.32 25.69 2.40
N GLU A 481 5.47 26.61 1.45
CA GLU A 481 4.50 27.69 1.20
C GLU A 481 3.18 27.15 0.65
N LYS A 482 3.24 26.19 -0.28
CA LYS A 482 2.07 25.63 -0.95
C LYS A 482 1.48 24.40 -0.27
N ARG A 483 2.21 23.81 0.67
CA ARG A 483 1.90 22.51 1.31
C ARG A 483 1.76 21.35 0.30
N GLU A 484 2.38 21.47 -0.87
CA GLU A 484 2.28 20.53 -1.98
C GLU A 484 3.59 20.47 -2.77
N ILE A 485 3.88 19.30 -3.38
CA ILE A 485 5.00 19.14 -4.31
C ILE A 485 4.47 19.36 -5.74
N MET A 486 4.64 20.58 -6.26
CA MET A 486 4.23 20.94 -7.61
C MET A 486 5.39 20.91 -8.61
N LEU A 487 5.15 20.32 -9.78
CA LEU A 487 6.07 20.36 -10.91
C LEU A 487 5.64 21.44 -11.90
N ASN A 488 6.46 22.50 -12.02
CA ASN A 488 6.25 23.55 -13.01
C ASN A 488 6.75 23.08 -14.39
N GLN A 489 5.86 22.59 -15.25
CA GLN A 489 6.19 22.15 -16.62
C GLN A 489 5.97 23.26 -17.67
N GLY A 490 6.49 24.47 -17.43
CA GLY A 490 6.69 25.47 -18.48
C GLY A 490 5.50 25.86 -19.36
N GLY A 491 4.25 25.65 -18.94
CA GLY A 491 3.05 26.14 -19.64
C GLY A 491 1.90 25.16 -19.86
N THR A 492 2.04 23.87 -19.55
CA THR A 492 0.96 22.89 -19.74
C THR A 492 0.71 22.08 -18.47
N ARG A 493 -0.20 22.59 -17.62
CA ARG A 493 -0.80 21.97 -16.43
C ARG A 493 0.19 21.57 -15.31
N ASP A 494 0.00 22.14 -14.14
CA ASP A 494 0.78 21.77 -12.95
C ASP A 494 0.54 20.28 -12.62
N THR A 495 1.62 19.50 -12.54
CA THR A 495 1.55 18.12 -12.03
C THR A 495 1.79 18.16 -10.52
N ILE A 496 0.82 17.72 -9.74
CA ILE A 496 0.96 17.56 -8.29
C ILE A 496 1.54 16.16 -8.03
N VAL A 497 2.64 16.12 -7.29
CA VAL A 497 3.18 14.88 -6.73
C VAL A 497 2.49 14.64 -5.40
N ASP A 498 1.63 13.63 -5.36
CA ASP A 498 0.94 13.21 -4.13
C ASP A 498 1.94 13.06 -2.98
N LEU A 499 1.65 13.66 -1.82
CA LEU A 499 2.41 13.43 -0.59
C LEU A 499 2.10 12.05 0.00
N ASP A 500 0.89 11.56 -0.23
CA ASP A 500 0.44 10.22 0.16
C ASP A 500 0.95 9.17 -0.84
N ASN A 501 2.02 8.47 -0.44
CA ASN A 501 2.62 7.36 -1.19
C ASN A 501 1.87 6.05 -0.91
N TRP A 502 0.72 5.89 -1.58
CA TRP A 502 -0.22 4.78 -1.39
C TRP A 502 -0.41 3.89 -2.59
#